data_AF-A0A2S9GHC6-F1
#
_entry.id   AF-A0A2S9GHC6-F1
#
_cell.length_a   1.000
_cell.length_b   1.000
_cell.length_c   1.000
_cell.angle_alpha   90.00
_cell.angle_beta   90.00
_cell.angle_gamma   90.00
#
_symmetry.space_group_name_H-M   'P 1'
#
loop_
_entity.id
_entity.type
_entity.pdbx_description
1 polymer ?
#
loop_
_entity_poly.entity_id
_entity_poly.type
_entity_poly.pdbx_seq_one_letter_code
_entity_poly.pdbx_strand_id
1 'polypeptide(L)'
;VDRATWQTELDRLLTREKAHTREGDAIAAARRRLPMTEVDAGTRLVGATGDVTLLDIFEGRRQLLVYLHMWHTGKPAAQQCEGCT
;
A
#
# COMPACT_ATOMS: atom_id res chain seq x y z
N VAL A 1 -11.05 -14.42 36.02
CA VAL A 1 -9.70 -14.00 36.45
C VAL A 1 -9.81 -12.72 37.24
N ASP A 2 -8.92 -12.47 38.20
CA ASP A 2 -8.88 -11.19 38.90
C ASP A 2 -8.16 -10.11 38.06
N ARG A 3 -8.24 -8.86 38.53
CA ARG A 3 -7.67 -7.70 37.85
C ARG A 3 -6.14 -7.80 37.71
N ALA A 4 -5.45 -8.32 38.71
CA ALA A 4 -3.99 -8.40 38.72
C ALA A 4 -3.47 -9.41 37.71
N THR A 5 -4.15 -10.56 37.62
CA THR A 5 -3.87 -11.60 36.62
C THR A 5 -4.09 -11.07 35.22
N TRP A 6 -5.23 -10.40 34.97
CA TRP A 6 -5.50 -9.78 33.67
C TRP A 6 -4.43 -8.73 33.29
N GLN A 7 -4.01 -7.87 34.22
CA GLN A 7 -3.00 -6.85 33.96
C GLN A 7 -1.65 -7.48 33.60
N THR A 8 -1.26 -8.53 34.31
CA THR A 8 -0.01 -9.26 34.03
C THR A 8 0.01 -9.85 32.63
N GLU A 9 -1.10 -10.45 32.19
CA GLU A 9 -1.20 -10.97 30.81
C GLU A 9 -1.25 -9.86 29.76
N LEU A 10 -1.91 -8.73 30.06
CA LEU A 10 -1.93 -7.57 29.17
C LEU A 10 -0.53 -6.97 28.99
N ASP A 11 0.26 -6.84 30.07
CA ASP A 11 1.62 -6.28 30.00
C ASP A 11 2.55 -7.18 29.16
N ARG A 12 2.37 -8.51 29.27
CA ARG A 12 3.07 -9.48 28.43
C ARG A 12 2.68 -9.33 26.96
N LEU A 13 1.39 -9.18 26.67
CA LEU A 13 0.89 -8.97 25.31
C LEU A 13 1.41 -7.65 24.72
N LEU A 14 1.33 -6.56 25.48
CA LEU A 14 1.75 -5.22 25.04
C LEU A 14 3.22 -5.18 24.63
N THR A 15 4.08 -5.95 25.28
CA THR A 15 5.49 -6.09 24.90
C THR A 15 5.63 -6.66 23.49
N ARG A 16 4.84 -7.70 23.16
CA ARG A 16 4.83 -8.32 21.83
C ARG A 16 4.25 -7.39 20.77
N GLU A 17 3.18 -6.67 21.09
CA GLU A 17 2.53 -5.72 20.17
C GLU A 17 3.48 -4.55 19.82
N LYS A 18 4.19 -4.02 20.82
CA LYS A 18 5.21 -2.99 20.59
C LYS A 18 6.37 -3.51 19.76
N ALA A 19 6.80 -4.75 19.96
CA ALA A 19 7.85 -5.36 19.15
C ALA A 19 7.40 -5.51 17.68
N HIS A 20 6.17 -5.99 17.45
CA HIS A 20 5.60 -6.12 16.11
C HIS A 20 5.52 -4.77 15.38
N THR A 21 5.09 -3.72 16.07
CA THR A 21 5.00 -2.37 15.50
C THR A 21 6.38 -1.87 15.04
N ARG A 22 7.39 -1.99 15.90
CA ARG A 22 8.76 -1.56 15.57
C ARG A 22 9.37 -2.34 14.41
N GLU A 23 9.10 -3.65 14.34
CA GLU A 23 9.55 -4.46 13.21
C GLU A 23 8.84 -4.05 11.92
N GLY A 24 7.55 -3.74 11.97
CA GLY A 24 6.81 -3.17 10.85
C GLY A 24 7.44 -1.88 10.32
N ASP A 25 7.82 -0.97 11.22
CA ASP A 25 8.52 0.27 10.88
C ASP A 25 9.89 -0.01 10.23
N ALA A 26 10.64 -0.96 10.78
CA ALA A 26 11.96 -1.37 10.26
C ALA A 26 11.84 -1.94 8.85
N ILE A 27 10.86 -2.83 8.61
CA ILE A 27 10.57 -3.40 7.29
C ILE A 27 10.14 -2.31 6.31
N ALA A 28 9.26 -1.39 6.72
CA ALA A 28 8.82 -0.29 5.86
C ALA A 28 10.01 0.61 5.47
N ALA A 29 10.92 0.87 6.41
CA ALA A 29 12.14 1.61 6.14
C ALA A 29 13.09 0.84 5.20
N ALA A 30 13.22 -0.48 5.37
CA ALA A 30 14.01 -1.33 4.49
C ALA A 30 13.45 -1.36 3.06
N ARG A 31 12.12 -1.47 2.90
CA ARG A 31 11.44 -1.41 1.59
C ARG A 31 11.74 -0.13 0.83
N ARG A 32 11.74 1.02 1.50
CA ARG A 32 12.09 2.32 0.89
C ARG A 32 13.56 2.42 0.44
N ARG A 33 14.44 1.54 0.94
CA ARG A 33 15.87 1.48 0.60
C ARG A 33 16.22 0.33 -0.34
N LEU A 34 15.23 -0.45 -0.79
CA LEU A 34 15.48 -1.49 -1.78
C LEU A 34 16.10 -0.87 -3.05
N PRO A 35 16.98 -1.59 -3.76
CA PRO A 35 17.45 -1.17 -5.07
C PRO A 35 16.26 -0.88 -5.99
N MET A 36 16.32 0.25 -6.67
CA MET A 36 15.31 0.68 -7.62
C MET A 36 15.70 0.21 -9.02
N THR A 37 14.74 -0.28 -9.79
CA THR A 37 14.88 -0.49 -11.23
C THR A 37 14.17 0.62 -11.97
N GLU A 38 14.65 0.94 -13.16
CA GLU A 38 13.95 1.82 -14.08
C GLU A 38 12.56 1.25 -14.42
N VAL A 39 11.58 2.15 -14.52
CA VAL A 39 10.32 1.88 -15.19
C VAL A 39 10.37 2.60 -16.54
N ASP A 40 10.37 1.83 -17.62
CA ASP A 40 10.53 2.35 -18.97
C ASP A 40 9.38 3.32 -19.31
N ALA A 41 9.73 4.51 -19.79
CA ALA A 41 8.78 5.56 -20.17
C ALA A 41 7.82 5.13 -21.30
N GLY A 42 8.25 4.19 -22.16
CA GLY A 42 7.49 3.57 -23.22
C GLY A 42 6.59 2.41 -22.77
N THR A 43 6.58 2.05 -21.47
CA THR A 43 5.70 1.01 -20.92
C THR A 43 4.26 1.25 -21.36
N ARG A 44 3.64 0.27 -22.02
CA ARG A 44 2.27 0.36 -22.52
C ARG A 44 1.28 0.16 -21.38
N LEU A 45 0.31 1.06 -21.30
CA LEU A 45 -0.78 1.07 -20.34
C LEU A 45 -2.11 1.11 -21.09
N VAL A 46 -3.16 0.57 -20.48
CA VAL A 46 -4.53 0.71 -21.00
C VAL A 46 -5.11 2.01 -20.46
N GLY A 47 -5.25 3.01 -21.33
CA GLY A 47 -5.90 4.28 -21.04
C GLY A 47 -7.40 4.27 -21.36
N ALA A 48 -8.12 5.32 -20.97
CA ALA A 48 -9.56 5.45 -21.20
C ALA A 48 -9.93 5.45 -22.71
N THR A 49 -9.01 5.87 -23.58
CA THR A 49 -9.20 5.96 -25.04
C THR A 49 -8.40 4.89 -25.80
N GLY A 50 -7.86 3.88 -25.11
CA GLY A 50 -6.98 2.86 -25.67
C GLY A 50 -5.56 2.94 -25.13
N ASP A 51 -4.63 2.27 -25.81
CA ASP A 51 -3.27 2.09 -25.31
C ASP A 51 -2.44 3.39 -25.34
N VAL A 52 -1.79 3.69 -24.22
CA VAL A 52 -0.93 4.88 -24.01
C VAL A 52 0.42 4.47 -23.43
N THR A 53 1.46 5.30 -23.52
CA THR A 53 2.71 5.04 -22.80
C THR A 53 2.65 5.59 -21.36
N LEU A 54 3.56 5.12 -20.50
CA LEU A 54 3.73 5.67 -19.15
C LEU A 54 4.08 7.17 -19.19
N LEU A 55 4.82 7.63 -20.19
CA LEU A 55 5.11 9.06 -20.33
C LEU A 55 3.87 9.87 -20.74
N ASP A 56 3.04 9.32 -21.64
CA ASP A 56 1.87 10.03 -22.16
C ASP A 56 0.85 10.35 -21.05
N ILE A 57 0.70 9.48 -20.04
CA ILE A 57 -0.25 9.70 -18.94
C ILE A 57 0.12 10.87 -18.02
N PHE A 58 1.31 11.46 -18.19
CA PHE A 58 1.64 12.72 -17.52
C PHE A 58 0.93 13.92 -18.17
N GLU A 59 0.51 13.82 -19.43
CA GLU A 59 -0.16 14.92 -20.17
C GLU A 59 0.61 16.25 -20.08
N GLY A 60 1.95 16.19 -20.18
CA GLY A 60 2.84 17.35 -20.08
C GLY A 60 3.05 17.89 -18.65
N ARG A 61 2.46 17.25 -17.62
CA ARG A 61 2.67 17.60 -16.21
C ARG A 61 3.99 17.04 -15.70
N ARG A 62 4.48 17.60 -14.60
CA ARG A 62 5.74 17.19 -13.96
C ARG A 62 5.57 16.12 -12.88
N GLN A 63 4.33 15.81 -12.51
CA GLN A 63 3.99 14.89 -11.45
C GLN A 63 2.76 14.09 -11.85
N LEU A 64 2.80 12.81 -11.51
CA LEU A 64 1.70 11.86 -11.69
C LEU A 64 1.29 11.37 -10.29
N LEU A 65 0.00 11.40 -10.00
CA LEU A 65 -0.57 10.79 -8.81
C LEU A 65 -1.17 9.44 -9.21
N VAL A 66 -0.71 8.37 -8.58
CA VAL A 66 -1.15 7.00 -8.87
C VAL A 66 -1.88 6.44 -7.66
N TYR A 67 -3.09 5.93 -7.90
CA TYR A 67 -3.85 5.17 -6.91
C TYR A 67 -3.90 3.70 -7.32
N LEU A 68 -3.44 2.83 -6.42
CA LEU A 68 -3.61 1.40 -6.58
C LEU A 68 -4.96 1.00 -5.96
N HIS A 69 -5.93 0.69 -6.81
CA HIS A 69 -7.20 0.13 -6.38
C HIS A 69 -7.16 -1.39 -6.51
N MET A 70 -7.62 -2.09 -5.47
CA MET A 70 -7.93 -3.52 -5.56
C MET A 70 -9.20 -3.66 -6.41
N TRP A 71 -9.02 -3.79 -7.72
CA TRP A 71 -10.10 -3.82 -8.70
C TRP A 71 -10.58 -5.25 -8.96
N HIS A 72 -11.89 -5.43 -8.87
CA HIS A 72 -12.61 -6.66 -9.22
C HIS A 72 -13.25 -6.49 -10.61
N THR A 73 -12.63 -7.10 -11.61
CA THR A 73 -13.14 -7.09 -12.99
C THR A 73 -14.59 -7.58 -13.05
N GLY A 74 -15.45 -6.83 -13.74
CA GLY A 74 -16.87 -7.15 -13.91
C GLY A 74 -17.81 -6.64 -12.81
N LYS A 75 -17.29 -5.93 -11.80
CA LYS A 75 -18.10 -5.32 -10.73
C LYS A 75 -18.20 -3.79 -10.91
N PRO A 76 -19.36 -3.16 -10.61
CA PRO A 76 -19.49 -1.71 -10.66
C PRO A 76 -18.64 -1.04 -9.56
N ALA A 77 -18.33 0.25 -9.72
CA ALA A 77 -17.48 1.00 -8.79
C ALA A 77 -17.93 0.89 -7.32
N ALA A 78 -19.24 0.94 -7.06
CA ALA A 78 -19.82 0.80 -5.72
C ALA A 78 -19.62 -0.60 -5.08
N GLN A 79 -19.13 -1.59 -5.83
CA GLN A 79 -18.81 -2.93 -5.34
C GLN A 79 -17.30 -3.21 -5.33
N GLN A 80 -16.49 -2.18 -5.58
CA GLN A 80 -15.03 -2.29 -5.45
C GLN A 80 -14.63 -2.12 -3.99
N CYS A 81 -13.46 -2.65 -3.63
CA CYS A 81 -12.91 -2.44 -2.30
C CYS A 81 -12.78 -0.92 -2.06
N GLU A 82 -13.47 -0.42 -1.04
CA GLU A 82 -13.46 0.99 -0.63
C GLU A 82 -12.08 1.43 -0.10
N GLY A 83 -11.18 0.47 0.09
CA GLY A 83 -9.92 0.62 0.80
C GLY A 83 -10.07 0.29 2.28
N CYS A 84 -8.93 0.10 2.95
CA CYS A 84 -8.91 0.08 4.40
C CYS A 84 -9.00 1.54 4.89
N THR A 85 -10.14 1.91 5.49
CA THR A 85 -10.24 3.12 6.33
C THR A 85 -9.73 2.84 7.74
#